data_AF-A0A534PAJ0-F1
#
_entry.id   AF-A0A534PAJ0-F1
#
_cell.length_a   1.000
_cell.length_b   1.000
_cell.length_c   1.000
_cell.angle_alpha   90.00
_cell.angle_beta   90.00
_cell.angle_gamma   90.00
#
_symmetry.space_group_name_H-M   'P 1'
#
loop_
_entity.id
_entity.type
_entity.pdbx_description
1 polymer ?
#
loop_
_entity_poly.entity_id
_entity_poly.type
_entity_poly.pdbx_seq_one_letter_code
_entity_poly.pdbx_strand_id
1 'polypeptide(L)'
;MCVAFFVFAAIAAIPQVAADETVTICHRPPGNPANAHTINVSINALPAHLGHSDLLGGCGCTAIEGVSCGENQPPCCAGLNCVPDITGVHTCQPVSASSPMPQGGACTDSNQCDPAHPCVFLGPNDGVCGG
;
A
#
# COMPACT_ATOMS: atom_id res chain seq x y z
N MET A 1 48.70 -49.61 32.61
CA MET A 1 48.88 -48.24 33.13
C MET A 1 49.04 -47.34 31.90
N CYS A 2 48.01 -46.61 31.49
CA CYS A 2 48.10 -45.52 30.51
C CYS A 2 46.86 -44.65 30.70
N VAL A 3 47.02 -43.52 31.39
CA VAL A 3 45.94 -42.59 31.71
C VAL A 3 45.81 -41.62 30.54
N ALA A 4 44.78 -41.78 29.71
CA ALA A 4 44.43 -40.79 28.71
C ALA A 4 43.62 -39.68 29.39
N PHE A 5 44.29 -38.59 29.73
CA PHE A 5 43.65 -37.34 30.15
C PHE A 5 42.90 -36.75 28.95
N PHE A 6 41.61 -37.04 28.85
CA PHE A 6 40.71 -36.28 28.00
C PHE A 6 40.53 -34.91 28.65
N VAL A 7 41.26 -33.93 28.12
CA VAL A 7 41.10 -32.51 28.45
C VAL A 7 39.67 -32.14 28.05
N PHE A 8 38.77 -32.06 29.02
CA PHE A 8 37.46 -31.43 28.86
C PHE A 8 37.70 -29.94 28.65
N ALA A 9 37.86 -29.53 27.40
CA ALA A 9 37.76 -28.13 27.02
C ALA A 9 36.34 -27.68 27.38
N ALA A 10 36.22 -26.81 28.38
CA ALA A 10 34.98 -26.13 28.68
C ALA A 10 34.65 -25.24 27.47
N ILE A 11 33.78 -25.74 26.59
CA ILE A 11 33.21 -24.97 25.50
C ILE A 11 32.30 -23.94 26.16
N ALA A 12 32.81 -22.72 26.35
CA ALA A 12 32.00 -21.59 26.76
C ALA A 12 30.89 -21.42 25.71
N ALA A 13 29.64 -21.64 26.12
CA ALA A 13 28.48 -21.38 25.29
C ALA A 13 28.37 -19.86 25.10
N ILE A 14 28.91 -19.37 23.99
CA ILE A 14 28.68 -17.99 23.54
C ILE A 14 27.19 -17.92 23.18
N PRO A 15 26.38 -17.04 23.79
CA PRO A 15 25.02 -16.83 23.34
C PRO A 15 25.11 -16.27 21.92
N GLN A 16 24.76 -17.10 20.94
CA GLN A 16 24.61 -16.67 19.56
C GLN A 16 23.42 -15.71 19.59
N VAL A 17 23.67 -14.40 19.60
CA VAL A 17 22.64 -13.39 19.33
C VAL A 17 22.21 -13.65 17.89
N ALA A 18 21.14 -14.43 17.71
CA ALA A 18 20.53 -14.60 16.41
C ALA A 18 20.16 -13.18 15.95
N ALA A 19 20.82 -12.72 14.89
CA ALA A 19 20.41 -11.50 14.24
C ALA A 19 18.95 -11.71 13.81
N ASP A 20 18.03 -10.92 14.37
CA ASP A 20 16.63 -10.97 13.96
C ASP A 20 16.59 -10.51 12.50
N GLU A 21 16.49 -11.47 11.58
CA GLU A 21 16.42 -11.18 10.15
C GLU A 21 15.12 -10.43 9.90
N THR A 22 15.25 -9.18 9.45
CA THR A 22 14.11 -8.34 9.11
C THR A 22 14.01 -8.15 7.61
N VAL A 23 12.77 -8.06 7.14
CA VAL A 23 12.43 -7.77 5.74
C VAL A 23 11.65 -6.46 5.69
N THR A 24 11.92 -5.66 4.68
CA THR A 24 11.18 -4.42 4.42
C THR A 24 9.90 -4.74 3.66
N ILE A 25 8.78 -4.17 4.12
CA ILE A 25 7.47 -4.29 3.49
C ILE A 25 6.78 -2.92 3.37
N CYS A 26 5.83 -2.83 2.45
CA CYS A 26 4.84 -1.76 2.38
C CYS A 26 3.61 -2.26 3.13
N HIS A 27 3.46 -1.81 4.36
CA HIS A 27 2.36 -2.21 5.23
C HIS A 27 1.09 -1.43 4.89
N ARG A 28 0.00 -2.15 4.61
CA ARG A 28 -1.35 -1.61 4.35
C ARG A 28 -2.28 -2.03 5.48
N PRO A 29 -2.56 -1.15 6.45
CA PRO A 29 -3.40 -1.48 7.59
C PRO A 29 -4.80 -1.98 7.16
N PRO A 30 -5.31 -3.08 7.77
CA PRO A 30 -6.68 -3.49 7.59
C PRO A 30 -7.65 -2.35 7.90
N GLY A 31 -8.62 -2.10 7.01
CA GLY A 31 -9.60 -1.02 7.15
C GLY A 31 -9.09 0.39 6.79
N ASN A 32 -7.79 0.58 6.58
CA ASN A 32 -7.24 1.83 6.04
C ASN A 32 -6.02 1.57 5.11
N PRO A 33 -6.24 0.93 3.95
CA PRO A 33 -5.16 0.59 3.03
C PRO A 33 -4.47 1.82 2.42
N ALA A 34 -5.12 2.99 2.45
CA ALA A 34 -4.55 4.26 2.00
C ALA A 34 -3.45 4.76 2.95
N ASN A 35 -3.42 4.34 4.21
CA ASN A 35 -2.34 4.63 5.15
C ASN A 35 -1.15 3.66 4.99
N ALA A 36 -0.78 3.42 3.74
CA ALA A 36 0.33 2.56 3.40
C ALA A 36 1.66 3.20 3.82
N HIS A 37 2.49 2.47 4.55
CA HIS A 37 3.79 2.98 4.97
C HIS A 37 4.86 1.87 5.04
N THR A 38 6.12 2.26 4.87
CA THR A 38 7.23 1.32 4.86
C THR A 38 7.61 0.95 6.29
N ILE A 39 7.66 -0.35 6.59
CA ILE A 39 8.14 -0.86 7.87
C ILE A 39 9.11 -2.04 7.65
N ASN A 40 9.90 -2.34 8.67
CA ASN A 40 10.68 -3.56 8.74
C ASN A 40 10.00 -4.53 9.71
N VAL A 41 9.78 -5.76 9.27
CA VAL A 41 9.17 -6.82 10.08
C VAL A 41 10.12 -8.00 10.17
N SER A 42 10.06 -8.77 11.26
CA SER A 42 10.80 -10.03 11.35
C SER A 42 10.36 -10.97 10.22
N ILE A 43 11.29 -11.77 9.69
CA ILE A 43 11.01 -12.80 8.67
C ILE A 43 9.86 -13.72 9.10
N ASN A 44 9.74 -13.97 10.41
CA ASN A 44 8.70 -14.81 11.01
C ASN A 44 7.30 -14.17 10.94
N ALA A 45 7.22 -12.84 10.89
CA ALA A 45 5.96 -12.10 10.81
C ALA A 45 5.48 -11.88 9.36
N LEU A 46 6.38 -12.01 8.37
CA LEU A 46 6.08 -11.77 6.97
C LEU A 46 4.83 -12.50 6.44
N PRO A 47 4.59 -13.81 6.74
CA PRO A 47 3.40 -14.50 6.24
C PRO A 47 2.08 -13.86 6.71
N ALA A 48 2.04 -13.37 7.96
CA ALA A 48 0.86 -12.68 8.50
C ALA A 48 0.65 -11.32 7.82
N HIS A 49 1.74 -10.59 7.59
CA HIS A 49 1.71 -9.31 6.88
C HIS A 49 1.22 -9.47 5.43
N LEU A 50 1.72 -10.47 4.69
CA LEU A 50 1.26 -10.77 3.33
C LEU A 50 -0.23 -11.18 3.30
N GLY A 51 -0.72 -11.83 4.35
CA GLY A 51 -2.15 -12.15 4.50
C GLY A 51 -3.06 -10.94 4.74
N HIS A 52 -2.48 -9.78 5.07
CA HIS A 52 -3.19 -8.53 5.33
C HIS A 52 -3.02 -7.49 4.21
N SER A 53 -2.69 -7.93 2.99
CA SER A 53 -2.46 -7.07 1.83
C SER A 53 -1.13 -6.30 1.86
N ASP A 54 -0.17 -6.66 2.72
CA ASP A 54 1.15 -6.02 2.68
C ASP A 54 1.95 -6.49 1.46
N LEU A 55 2.89 -5.65 1.00
CA LEU A 55 3.72 -5.95 -0.15
C LEU A 55 5.18 -6.06 0.28
N LEU A 56 5.93 -6.98 -0.34
CA LEU A 56 7.38 -7.05 -0.15
C LEU A 56 8.07 -5.83 -0.75
N GLY A 57 9.08 -5.30 -0.04
CA GLY A 57 9.79 -4.06 -0.39
C GLY A 57 9.13 -2.83 0.21
N GLY A 58 9.80 -1.68 0.20
CA GLY A 58 9.21 -0.45 0.72
C GLY A 58 8.05 0.06 -0.15
N CYS A 59 7.24 0.99 0.37
CA CYS A 59 6.24 1.73 -0.41
C CYS A 59 6.89 2.70 -1.42
N GLY A 60 8.18 2.51 -1.74
CA GLY A 60 8.90 3.27 -2.74
C GLY A 60 8.16 3.14 -4.07
N CYS A 61 7.72 4.27 -4.57
CA CYS A 61 6.75 4.25 -5.63
C CYS A 61 7.41 4.20 -7.01
N THR A 62 7.17 3.11 -7.73
CA THR A 62 7.59 2.89 -9.13
C THR A 62 6.44 3.01 -10.11
N ALA A 63 5.20 3.13 -9.62
CA ALA A 63 4.00 3.21 -10.43
C ALA A 63 3.78 4.63 -10.97
N ILE A 64 4.40 4.91 -12.11
CA ILE A 64 4.09 6.05 -12.98
C ILE A 64 2.70 5.89 -13.63
N GLU A 65 2.21 6.95 -14.28
CA GLU A 65 0.94 6.93 -15.01
C GLU A 65 0.83 5.69 -15.93
N GLY A 66 -0.31 4.99 -15.88
CA GLY A 66 -0.60 3.79 -16.68
C GLY A 66 -0.10 2.46 -16.08
N VAL A 67 0.64 2.48 -14.97
CA VAL A 67 1.03 1.23 -14.27
C VAL A 67 -0.17 0.63 -13.55
N SER A 68 -0.30 -0.70 -13.58
CA SER A 68 -1.40 -1.38 -12.90
C SER A 68 -1.26 -1.34 -11.36
N CYS A 69 -2.37 -1.13 -10.68
CA CYS A 69 -2.49 -1.00 -9.23
C CYS A 69 -3.64 -1.87 -8.68
N GLY A 70 -3.74 -2.11 -7.37
CA GLY A 70 -4.80 -2.94 -6.77
C GLY A 70 -4.30 -4.09 -5.89
N GLU A 71 -5.03 -5.21 -5.86
CA GLU A 71 -4.66 -6.41 -5.09
C GLU A 71 -3.26 -6.87 -5.49
N ASN A 72 -2.37 -7.00 -4.49
CA ASN A 72 -0.98 -7.42 -4.68
C ASN A 72 -0.12 -6.51 -5.60
N GLN A 73 -0.56 -5.29 -5.90
CA GLN A 73 0.20 -4.33 -6.70
C GLN A 73 0.66 -3.11 -5.90
N PRO A 74 1.81 -2.50 -6.27
CA PRO A 74 2.34 -1.33 -5.58
C PRO A 74 1.35 -0.14 -5.61
N PRO A 75 1.35 0.70 -4.56
CA PRO A 75 0.53 1.90 -4.54
C PRO A 75 0.96 2.90 -5.61
N CYS A 76 0.02 3.73 -6.08
CA CYS A 76 0.29 4.79 -7.05
C CYS A 76 1.10 5.94 -6.44
N CYS A 77 1.93 6.59 -7.26
CA CYS A 77 2.86 7.60 -6.77
C CYS A 77 2.19 8.94 -6.51
N ALA A 78 2.87 9.81 -5.76
CA ALA A 78 2.35 11.11 -5.34
C ALA A 78 1.74 11.87 -6.53
N GLY A 79 0.42 12.10 -6.46
CA GLY A 79 -0.34 12.74 -7.53
C GLY A 79 -1.08 11.78 -8.46
N LEU A 80 -1.12 10.47 -8.17
CA LEU A 80 -1.86 9.47 -8.93
C LEU A 80 -2.83 8.69 -8.02
N ASN A 81 -4.06 8.45 -8.51
CA ASN A 81 -5.04 7.57 -7.88
C ASN A 81 -5.11 6.24 -8.63
N CYS A 82 -5.44 5.17 -7.89
CA CYS A 82 -5.75 3.88 -8.48
C CYS A 82 -7.21 3.88 -8.94
N VAL A 83 -7.44 3.87 -10.24
CA VAL A 83 -8.78 3.92 -10.84
C VAL A 83 -9.04 2.67 -11.69
N PRO A 84 -10.22 2.04 -11.57
CA PRO A 84 -10.63 0.97 -12.46
C PRO A 84 -11.05 1.54 -13.83
N ASP A 85 -10.59 0.91 -14.90
CA ASP A 85 -11.11 1.09 -16.27
C ASP A 85 -12.42 0.28 -16.48
N ILE A 86 -13.12 0.50 -17.60
CA ILE A 86 -14.33 -0.22 -18.02
C ILE A 86 -14.13 -1.74 -18.11
N THR A 87 -12.87 -2.19 -18.18
CA THR A 87 -12.46 -3.59 -18.21
C THR A 87 -12.23 -4.20 -16.81
N GLY A 88 -12.33 -3.39 -15.74
CA GLY A 88 -12.02 -3.79 -14.37
C GLY A 88 -10.53 -3.80 -14.03
N VAL A 89 -9.67 -3.41 -14.99
CA VAL A 89 -8.23 -3.24 -14.76
C VAL A 89 -8.00 -1.94 -14.01
N HIS A 90 -7.25 -2.01 -12.92
CA HIS A 90 -6.94 -0.87 -12.09
C HIS A 90 -5.57 -0.31 -12.49
N THR A 91 -5.49 0.99 -12.80
CA THR A 91 -4.24 1.67 -13.18
C THR A 91 -4.04 2.98 -12.41
N CYS A 92 -2.77 3.35 -12.25
CA CYS A 92 -2.38 4.62 -11.66
C CYS A 92 -2.58 5.74 -12.68
N GLN A 93 -3.48 6.66 -12.36
CA GLN A 93 -3.81 7.78 -13.23
C GLN A 93 -3.69 9.07 -12.42
N PRO A 94 -3.25 10.20 -13.01
CA PRO A 94 -3.12 11.44 -12.27
C PRO A 94 -4.42 11.81 -11.57
N VAL A 95 -4.32 12.34 -10.34
CA VAL A 95 -5.38 13.14 -9.71
C VAL A 95 -5.55 14.44 -10.49
N SER A 96 -5.90 14.29 -11.76
CA SER A 96 -6.46 15.36 -12.53
C SER A 96 -7.88 15.55 -12.01
N ALA A 97 -8.36 16.79 -12.02
CA ALA A 97 -9.79 17.12 -11.95
C ALA A 97 -10.64 16.41 -13.06
N SER A 98 -10.03 15.51 -13.83
CA SER A 98 -10.55 14.72 -14.95
C SER A 98 -10.94 13.29 -14.55
N SER A 99 -10.74 12.87 -13.29
CA SER A 99 -11.54 11.76 -12.76
C SER A 99 -12.81 12.37 -12.19
N PRO A 100 -13.90 12.41 -12.97
CA PRO A 100 -15.15 12.98 -12.50
C PRO A 100 -15.53 12.43 -11.13
N MET A 101 -15.90 13.32 -10.21
CA MET A 101 -16.35 12.92 -8.89
C MET A 101 -17.53 11.95 -9.03
N PRO A 102 -17.60 10.91 -8.17
CA PRO A 102 -18.73 10.00 -8.16
C PRO A 102 -20.02 10.76 -7.82
N GLN A 103 -21.17 10.20 -8.17
CA GLN A 103 -22.47 10.76 -7.77
C GLN A 103 -22.50 11.02 -6.26
N GLY A 104 -23.03 12.17 -5.86
CA GLY A 104 -23.06 12.63 -4.47
C GLY A 104 -21.81 13.38 -4.02
N GLY A 105 -20.77 13.50 -4.86
CA GLY A 105 -19.57 14.28 -4.57
C GLY A 105 -19.82 15.79 -4.63
N ALA A 106 -19.20 16.57 -3.72
CA ALA A 106 -19.36 18.03 -3.68
C ALA A 106 -18.62 18.71 -4.85
N CYS A 107 -19.29 19.59 -5.58
CA CYS A 107 -18.76 20.27 -6.76
C CYS A 107 -19.02 21.78 -6.73
N THR A 108 -18.17 22.51 -7.44
CA THR A 108 -18.25 23.95 -7.67
C THR A 108 -18.33 24.29 -9.15
N ASP A 109 -18.16 23.29 -10.02
CA ASP A 109 -18.27 23.38 -11.47
C ASP A 109 -18.54 21.98 -12.08
N SER A 110 -19.27 21.91 -13.20
CA SER A 110 -19.62 20.62 -13.84
C SER A 110 -18.44 19.87 -14.44
N ASN A 111 -17.30 20.52 -14.70
CA ASN A 111 -16.10 19.82 -15.15
C ASN A 111 -15.44 18.98 -14.04
N GLN A 112 -15.92 19.12 -12.80
CA GLN A 112 -15.51 18.29 -11.66
C GLN A 112 -16.33 17.00 -11.54
N CYS A 113 -17.42 16.86 -12.29
CA CYS A 113 -18.35 15.73 -12.22
C CYS A 113 -18.32 14.90 -13.51
N ASP A 114 -18.94 13.72 -13.46
CA ASP A 114 -19.10 12.83 -14.62
C ASP A 114 -19.87 13.58 -15.71
N PRO A 115 -19.45 13.52 -16.99
CA PRO A 115 -20.23 14.07 -18.10
C PRO A 115 -21.69 13.59 -18.11
N ALA A 116 -21.98 12.38 -17.62
CA ALA A 116 -23.33 11.85 -17.47
C ALA A 116 -24.08 12.37 -16.22
N HIS A 117 -23.36 12.92 -15.23
CA HIS A 117 -23.89 13.38 -13.94
C HIS A 117 -23.32 14.78 -13.60
N PRO A 118 -23.79 15.85 -14.28
CA PRO A 118 -23.26 17.20 -14.08
C PRO A 118 -23.47 17.74 -12.66
N CYS A 119 -22.78 18.82 -12.32
CA CYS A 119 -22.91 19.48 -11.03
C CYS A 119 -24.29 20.14 -10.88
N VAL A 120 -25.02 19.81 -9.82
CA VAL A 120 -26.32 20.40 -9.46
C VAL A 120 -26.13 21.26 -8.23
N PHE A 121 -26.46 22.55 -8.33
CA PHE A 121 -26.38 23.48 -7.20
C PHE A 121 -27.69 23.52 -6.42
N LEU A 122 -27.65 23.11 -5.15
CA LEU A 122 -28.75 23.19 -4.19
C LEU A 122 -28.75 24.54 -3.44
N GLY A 123 -27.63 25.24 -3.45
CA GLY A 123 -27.47 26.57 -2.87
C GLY A 123 -26.15 27.24 -3.26
N PRO A 124 -25.88 28.46 -2.75
CA PRO A 124 -24.63 29.16 -3.00
C PRO A 124 -23.43 28.36 -2.46
N ASN A 125 -22.60 27.85 -3.37
CA ASN A 125 -21.47 26.95 -3.09
C ASN A 125 -21.85 25.58 -2.52
N ASP A 126 -23.09 25.14 -2.70
CA ASP A 126 -23.57 23.82 -2.31
C ASP A 126 -23.95 23.03 -3.57
N GLY A 127 -22.92 22.63 -4.31
CA GLY A 127 -23.06 21.82 -5.53
C GLY A 127 -22.77 20.36 -5.25
N VAL A 128 -23.54 19.46 -5.86
CA VAL A 128 -23.36 18.01 -5.77
C VAL A 128 -23.41 17.40 -7.17
N CYS A 129 -22.51 16.46 -7.47
CA CYS A 129 -22.48 15.74 -8.74
C CYS A 129 -23.65 14.76 -8.82
N GLY A 130 -24.48 14.89 -9.85
CA GLY A 130 -25.60 14.00 -10.10
C GLY A 130 -26.95 14.54 -9.64
N GLY A 131 -27.91 14.42 -10.56
CA GLY A 131 -29.35 14.47 -10.32
C GLY A 131 -29.98 13.17 -10.77
#